data_AF-V6SRH8-F1
#
_entry.id   AF-V6SRH8-F1
#
_cell.length_a   1.000
_cell.length_b   1.000
_cell.length_c   1.000
_cell.angle_alpha   90.00
_cell.angle_beta   90.00
_cell.angle_gamma   90.00
#
_symmetry.space_group_name_H-M   'P 1'
#
loop_
_entity.id
_entity.type
_entity.pdbx_description
1 polymer ?
#
loop_
_entity_poly.entity_id
_entity_poly.type
_entity_poly.pdbx_seq_one_letter_code
_entity_poly.pdbx_strand_id
1 'polypeptide(L)'
;MKKIILFLLFTTFAFGQTVVDIRLVNPQVGNPVGGSSCCGNPVTTSSDPGLNAIFQTYGVYNYTHKAGHPYPDYSMKMMEIYASGDLNQFIAALNTYSSVVEKAVISSYGIFKDAVQTKIATQGIGIPTGSSNNIITTNDAGLNQIFQNYNVFYYTQAYPSAISPSFVTLL
;
A
#
# COMPACT_ATOMS: atom_id res chain seq x y z
N MET A 1 -6.73 -53.66 22.39
CA MET A 1 -7.42 -52.80 21.39
C MET A 1 -6.66 -51.48 21.27
N LYS A 2 -5.98 -51.24 20.15
CA LYS A 2 -5.19 -50.00 19.95
C LYS A 2 -6.14 -48.87 19.60
N LYS A 3 -6.23 -47.86 20.47
CA LYS A 3 -7.01 -46.64 20.22
C LYS A 3 -6.21 -45.75 19.28
N ILE A 4 -6.64 -45.62 18.03
CA ILE A 4 -6.11 -44.63 17.10
C ILE A 4 -6.78 -43.30 17.46
N ILE A 5 -6.01 -42.37 18.01
CA ILE A 5 -6.44 -40.99 18.24
C ILE A 5 -6.29 -40.26 16.90
N LEU A 6 -7.42 -39.84 16.31
CA LEU A 6 -7.46 -38.98 15.13
C LEU A 6 -7.10 -37.55 15.56
N PHE A 7 -5.89 -37.11 15.24
CA PHE A 7 -5.44 -35.73 15.46
C PHE A 7 -5.97 -34.85 14.31
N LEU A 8 -7.13 -34.24 14.49
CA LEU A 8 -7.65 -33.19 13.61
C LEU A 8 -6.84 -31.90 13.84
N LEU A 9 -5.77 -31.74 13.07
CA LEU A 9 -5.07 -30.46 12.89
C LEU A 9 -5.97 -29.54 12.08
N PHE A 10 -6.80 -28.75 12.75
CA PHE A 10 -7.42 -27.57 12.15
C PHE A 10 -6.33 -26.52 11.94
N THR A 11 -5.69 -26.52 10.77
CA THR A 11 -4.91 -25.37 10.33
C THR A 11 -5.89 -24.23 10.10
N THR A 12 -5.87 -23.24 10.98
CA THR A 12 -6.57 -21.98 10.79
C THR A 12 -5.97 -21.26 9.58
N PHE A 13 -6.54 -21.48 8.39
CA PHE A 13 -6.21 -20.67 7.23
C PHE A 13 -6.82 -19.28 7.43
N ALA A 14 -6.02 -18.34 7.93
CA ALA A 14 -6.34 -16.93 7.85
C ALA A 14 -6.05 -16.46 6.42
N PHE A 15 -7.03 -16.59 5.52
CA PHE A 15 -6.96 -15.91 4.24
C PHE A 15 -7.18 -14.42 4.47
N GLY A 16 -6.14 -13.61 4.29
CA GLY A 16 -6.31 -12.17 4.18
C GLY A 16 -7.25 -11.85 3.03
N GLN A 17 -8.11 -10.85 3.19
CA GLN A 17 -8.99 -10.42 2.10
C GLN A 17 -8.14 -9.87 0.96
N THR A 18 -8.18 -10.54 -0.19
CA THR A 18 -7.51 -10.12 -1.42
C THR A 18 -8.28 -8.95 -2.03
N VAL A 19 -7.57 -7.86 -2.28
CA VAL A 19 -8.09 -6.64 -2.90
C VAL A 19 -7.17 -6.22 -4.04
N VAL A 20 -7.58 -5.23 -4.83
CA VAL A 20 -6.72 -4.57 -5.81
C VAL A 20 -6.47 -3.15 -5.33
N ASP A 21 -5.20 -2.76 -5.26
CA ASP A 21 -4.83 -1.36 -5.04
C ASP A 21 -4.59 -0.71 -6.39
N ILE A 22 -5.14 0.49 -6.58
CA ILE A 22 -4.77 1.35 -7.70
C ILE A 22 -4.22 2.68 -7.19
N ARG A 23 -3.29 3.23 -7.97
CA ARG A 23 -2.85 4.63 -7.86
C ARG A 23 -3.36 5.39 -9.06
N LEU A 24 -4.14 6.43 -8.83
CA LEU A 24 -4.62 7.32 -9.88
C LEU A 24 -3.51 8.27 -10.36
N VAL A 25 -3.49 8.58 -11.65
CA VAL A 25 -2.59 9.60 -12.21
C VAL A 25 -2.91 10.97 -11.59
N ASN A 26 -4.20 11.31 -11.54
CA ASN A 26 -4.73 12.56 -11.01
C ASN A 26 -5.79 12.26 -9.94
N PRO A 27 -5.67 12.76 -8.70
CA PRO A 27 -6.62 12.50 -7.62
C PRO A 27 -7.96 13.22 -7.80
N GLN A 28 -8.24 13.83 -8.97
CA GLN A 28 -9.54 14.40 -9.33
C GLN A 28 -10.26 13.59 -10.43
N VAL A 29 -9.54 12.68 -11.10
CA VAL A 29 -10.07 11.85 -12.20
C VAL A 29 -10.05 10.39 -11.78
N GLY A 30 -11.22 9.77 -11.80
CA GLY A 30 -11.36 8.37 -11.42
C GLY A 30 -11.71 8.14 -9.95
N ASN A 31 -12.00 9.18 -9.16
CA ASN A 31 -12.36 9.02 -7.75
C ASN A 31 -13.69 8.27 -7.55
N PRO A 32 -13.88 7.61 -6.40
CA PRO A 32 -15.19 7.07 -6.02
C PRO A 32 -16.29 8.15 -6.03
N VAL A 33 -17.42 7.86 -6.69
CA VAL A 33 -18.62 8.70 -6.71
C VAL A 33 -19.63 8.13 -5.73
N GLY A 34 -20.16 8.95 -4.82
CA GLY A 34 -21.14 8.51 -3.81
C GLY A 34 -20.65 8.55 -2.36
N GLY A 35 -19.43 9.04 -2.13
CA GLY A 35 -18.87 9.27 -0.79
C GLY A 35 -17.85 8.23 -0.34
N SER A 36 -17.33 8.38 0.88
CA SER A 36 -16.46 7.37 1.50
C SER A 36 -17.30 6.17 1.95
N SER A 37 -16.89 4.96 1.63
CA SER A 37 -17.52 3.69 2.04
C SER A 37 -17.51 3.43 3.57
N CYS A 38 -17.21 4.45 4.40
CA CYS A 38 -17.34 4.30 5.83
C CYS A 38 -18.79 3.98 6.16
N CYS A 39 -19.00 2.90 6.93
CA CYS A 39 -20.29 2.49 7.45
C CYS A 39 -21.24 1.76 6.47
N GLY A 40 -20.71 1.01 5.50
CA GLY A 40 -21.44 -0.16 4.95
C GLY A 40 -22.22 0.04 3.65
N ASN A 41 -22.11 1.20 2.99
CA ASN A 41 -22.56 1.35 1.61
C ASN A 41 -21.37 1.20 0.66
N PRO A 42 -21.24 0.05 -0.03
CA PRO A 42 -20.18 -0.13 -1.01
C PRO A 42 -20.39 0.86 -2.16
N VAL A 43 -19.37 1.66 -2.43
CA VAL A 43 -19.32 2.49 -3.64
C VAL A 43 -18.75 1.63 -4.75
N THR A 44 -19.39 1.57 -5.91
CA THR A 44 -18.90 0.77 -7.05
C THR A 44 -18.60 1.62 -8.28
N THR A 45 -18.79 2.94 -8.15
CA THR A 45 -18.72 3.88 -9.25
C THR A 45 -17.55 4.81 -9.11
N SER A 46 -16.85 5.02 -10.21
CA SER A 46 -15.80 6.00 -10.42
C SER A 46 -16.35 7.26 -11.11
N SER A 47 -15.68 8.41 -10.93
CA SER A 47 -15.97 9.64 -11.66
C SER A 47 -15.52 9.56 -13.12
N ASP A 48 -14.81 8.50 -13.50
CA ASP A 48 -14.35 8.24 -14.85
C ASP A 48 -15.17 7.12 -15.54
N PRO A 49 -15.79 7.40 -16.71
CA PRO A 49 -16.57 6.41 -17.46
C PRO A 49 -15.78 5.18 -17.93
N GLY A 50 -14.49 5.34 -18.26
CA GLY A 50 -13.64 4.24 -18.70
C GLY A 50 -13.36 3.24 -17.58
N LEU A 51 -13.04 3.75 -16.39
CA LEU A 51 -12.94 2.92 -15.18
C LEU A 51 -14.26 2.20 -14.87
N ASN A 52 -15.41 2.87 -15.02
CA ASN A 52 -16.71 2.23 -14.80
C ASN A 52 -16.95 1.04 -15.75
N ALA A 53 -16.55 1.16 -17.02
CA ALA A 53 -16.64 0.05 -17.98
C ALA A 53 -15.74 -1.14 -17.58
N ILE A 54 -14.52 -0.86 -17.09
CA ILE A 54 -13.62 -1.89 -16.57
C ILE A 54 -14.24 -2.54 -15.32
N PHE A 55 -14.73 -1.74 -14.37
CA PHE A 55 -15.33 -2.21 -13.12
C PHE A 55 -16.52 -3.14 -13.35
N GLN A 56 -17.39 -2.79 -14.30
CA GLN A 56 -18.51 -3.64 -14.70
C GLN A 56 -18.04 -4.97 -15.28
N THR A 57 -17.00 -4.96 -16.12
CA THR A 57 -16.44 -6.16 -16.75
C THR A 57 -15.88 -7.14 -15.73
N TYR A 58 -15.21 -6.64 -14.69
CA TYR A 58 -14.50 -7.47 -13.70
C TYR A 58 -15.25 -7.65 -12.37
N GLY A 59 -16.51 -7.23 -12.30
CA GLY A 59 -17.37 -7.46 -11.14
C GLY A 59 -16.90 -6.74 -9.88
N VAL A 60 -16.56 -5.46 -10.00
CA VAL A 60 -16.23 -4.62 -8.84
C VAL A 60 -17.47 -4.40 -7.98
N TYR A 61 -17.37 -4.70 -6.69
CA TYR A 61 -18.45 -4.56 -5.72
C TYR A 61 -18.08 -3.63 -4.55
N ASN A 62 -16.86 -3.11 -4.50
CA ASN A 62 -16.50 -1.98 -3.62
C ASN A 62 -15.28 -1.25 -4.19
N TYR A 63 -15.28 0.08 -4.09
CA TYR A 63 -14.28 1.00 -4.61
C TYR A 63 -14.19 2.20 -3.68
N THR A 64 -13.05 2.36 -2.99
CA THR A 64 -12.93 3.35 -1.92
C THR A 64 -11.53 3.95 -1.85
N HIS A 65 -11.42 5.13 -1.25
CA HIS A 65 -10.14 5.71 -0.90
C HIS A 65 -9.37 4.80 0.06
N LYS A 66 -8.07 4.64 -0.22
CA LYS A 66 -7.11 3.99 0.67
C LYS A 66 -6.20 5.04 1.29
N ALA A 67 -6.69 5.68 2.35
CA ALA A 67 -5.99 6.76 3.03
C ALA A 67 -4.74 6.26 3.78
N GLY A 68 -3.85 7.20 4.12
CA GLY A 68 -2.72 6.93 5.02
C GLY A 68 -1.46 6.41 4.33
N HIS A 69 -1.33 6.56 3.01
CA HIS A 69 -0.06 6.27 2.34
C HIS A 69 1.08 7.14 2.92
N PRO A 70 2.25 6.56 3.27
CA PRO A 70 3.30 7.30 3.98
C PRO A 70 3.99 8.36 3.11
N TYR A 71 3.99 8.21 1.78
CA TYR A 71 4.38 9.27 0.86
C TYR A 71 3.19 10.22 0.61
N PRO A 72 3.26 11.50 1.04
CA PRO A 72 2.10 12.41 1.03
C PRO A 72 1.45 12.61 -0.34
N ASP A 73 2.25 12.67 -1.41
CA ASP A 73 1.74 12.92 -2.77
C ASP A 73 0.86 11.78 -3.31
N TYR A 74 0.93 10.59 -2.70
CA TYR A 74 0.08 9.45 -3.03
C TYR A 74 -1.17 9.36 -2.17
N SER A 75 -1.24 10.04 -1.02
CA SER A 75 -2.30 9.87 -0.02
C SER A 75 -3.73 9.98 -0.57
N MET A 76 -3.96 10.86 -1.56
CA MET A 76 -5.26 11.07 -2.21
C MET A 76 -5.42 10.33 -3.55
N LYS A 77 -4.37 9.65 -4.01
CA LYS A 77 -4.33 8.91 -5.27
C LYS A 77 -4.56 7.41 -5.09
N MET A 78 -4.42 6.90 -3.86
CA MET A 78 -4.55 5.48 -3.58
C MET A 78 -6.02 5.09 -3.37
N MET A 79 -6.42 4.03 -4.04
CA MET A 79 -7.76 3.43 -3.91
C MET A 79 -7.63 1.94 -3.68
N GLU A 80 -8.62 1.38 -2.98
CA GLU A 80 -8.79 -0.04 -2.75
C GLU A 80 -10.06 -0.51 -3.47
N ILE A 81 -9.93 -1.61 -4.21
CA ILE A 81 -10.99 -2.19 -5.03
C ILE A 81 -11.24 -3.64 -4.63
N TYR A 82 -12.50 -3.98 -4.45
CA TYR A 82 -12.95 -5.34 -4.24
C TYR A 82 -13.69 -5.80 -5.49
N ALA A 83 -13.26 -6.94 -6.03
CA ALA A 83 -13.80 -7.50 -7.26
C ALA A 83 -13.92 -9.02 -7.14
N SER A 84 -14.89 -9.61 -7.85
CA SER A 84 -15.11 -11.06 -7.87
C SER A 84 -14.60 -11.75 -9.14
N GLY A 85 -14.14 -10.98 -10.14
CA GLY A 85 -13.61 -11.51 -11.40
C GLY A 85 -12.17 -12.01 -11.33
N ASP A 86 -11.60 -12.37 -12.48
CA ASP A 86 -10.18 -12.71 -12.63
C ASP A 86 -9.32 -11.48 -12.34
N LEU A 87 -8.69 -11.46 -11.15
CA LEU A 87 -7.89 -10.32 -10.70
C LEU A 87 -6.64 -10.07 -11.56
N ASN A 88 -6.08 -11.09 -12.22
CA ASN A 88 -4.92 -10.91 -13.08
C ASN A 88 -5.30 -10.16 -14.35
N GLN A 89 -6.42 -10.56 -14.98
CA GLN A 89 -6.95 -9.84 -16.15
C GLN A 89 -7.44 -8.44 -15.77
N PHE A 90 -8.06 -8.29 -14.60
CA PHE A 90 -8.50 -7.00 -14.09
C PHE A 90 -7.33 -6.03 -13.94
N ILE A 91 -6.23 -6.46 -13.31
CA ILE A 91 -5.02 -5.63 -13.16
C ILE A 91 -4.37 -5.32 -14.50
N ALA A 92 -4.34 -6.25 -15.45
CA ALA A 92 -3.83 -6.00 -16.78
C ALA A 92 -4.65 -4.90 -17.50
N ALA A 93 -5.99 -4.96 -17.39
CA ALA A 93 -6.88 -3.93 -17.93
C ALA A 93 -6.65 -2.57 -17.27
N LEU A 94 -6.55 -2.53 -15.94
CA LEU A 94 -6.28 -1.30 -15.19
C LEU A 94 -4.93 -0.69 -15.56
N ASN A 95 -3.84 -1.47 -15.59
CA ASN A 95 -2.51 -0.98 -15.96
C ASN A 95 -2.41 -0.54 -17.43
N THR A 96 -3.27 -1.08 -18.31
CA THR A 96 -3.38 -0.62 -19.70
C THR A 96 -4.11 0.73 -19.79
N TYR A 97 -5.01 1.03 -18.85
CA TYR A 97 -5.76 2.28 -18.80
C TYR A 97 -4.97 3.44 -18.15
N SER A 98 -3.78 3.67 -18.69
CA SER A 98 -2.76 4.56 -18.13
C SER A 98 -3.12 6.05 -18.14
N SER A 99 -4.18 6.44 -18.85
CA SER A 99 -4.71 7.81 -18.79
C SER A 99 -5.31 8.16 -17.42
N VAL A 100 -5.73 7.17 -16.64
CA VAL A 100 -6.36 7.35 -15.33
C VAL A 100 -5.63 6.57 -14.23
N VAL A 101 -5.15 5.36 -14.54
CA VAL A 101 -4.47 4.48 -13.58
C VAL A 101 -2.96 4.54 -13.81
N GLU A 102 -2.23 5.04 -12.83
CA GLU A 102 -0.76 5.05 -12.86
C GLU A 102 -0.19 3.65 -12.56
N LYS A 103 -0.83 2.92 -11.65
CA LYS A 103 -0.41 1.58 -11.25
C LYS A 103 -1.58 0.81 -10.63
N ALA A 104 -1.67 -0.48 -10.92
CA ALA A 104 -2.59 -1.43 -10.29
C ALA A 104 -1.86 -2.70 -9.85
N VAL A 105 -2.17 -3.20 -8.65
CA VAL A 105 -1.55 -4.42 -8.07
C VAL A 105 -2.54 -5.22 -7.22
N ILE A 106 -2.38 -6.56 -7.19
CA ILE A 106 -3.08 -7.40 -6.21
C ILE A 106 -2.47 -7.08 -4.85
N SER A 107 -3.34 -6.82 -3.89
CA SER A 107 -2.97 -6.41 -2.54
C SER A 107 -3.79 -7.14 -1.49
N SER A 108 -3.56 -6.76 -0.24
CA SER A 108 -4.29 -7.23 0.92
C SER A 108 -4.93 -6.02 1.60
N TYR A 109 -6.11 -6.24 2.18
CA TYR A 109 -6.85 -5.20 2.88
C TYR A 109 -5.97 -4.34 3.78
N GLY A 110 -6.00 -3.02 3.57
CA GLY A 110 -5.31 -2.05 4.43
C GLY A 110 -3.78 -2.01 4.33
N ILE A 111 -3.15 -2.83 3.47
CA ILE A 111 -1.68 -2.85 3.31
C ILE A 111 -1.27 -2.20 1.99
N PHE A 112 -0.32 -1.27 2.02
CA PHE A 112 0.31 -0.74 0.80
C PHE A 112 1.44 -1.66 0.33
N LYS A 113 1.45 -2.04 -0.96
CA LYS A 113 2.49 -2.91 -1.54
C LYS A 113 3.74 -2.16 -2.00
N ASP A 114 3.68 -0.84 -2.09
CA ASP A 114 4.77 0.05 -2.48
C ASP A 114 5.32 0.86 -1.31
N ALA A 115 4.94 0.54 -0.08
CA ALA A 115 5.49 1.16 1.12
C ALA A 115 5.78 0.13 2.22
N VAL A 116 6.85 0.37 2.97
CA VAL A 116 7.25 -0.43 4.13
C VAL A 116 7.55 0.50 5.29
N GLN A 117 7.03 0.13 6.47
CA GLN A 117 7.45 0.70 7.74
C GLN A 117 8.32 -0.30 8.47
N THR A 118 9.49 0.14 8.93
CA THR A 118 10.44 -0.70 9.66
C THR A 118 11.04 0.06 10.84
N LYS A 119 11.61 -0.68 11.79
CA LYS A 119 12.37 -0.15 12.92
C LYS A 119 13.86 -0.36 12.65
N ILE A 120 14.61 0.73 12.62
CA ILE A 120 16.08 0.66 12.64
C ILE A 120 16.52 0.37 14.08
N ALA A 121 17.31 -0.68 14.26
CA ALA A 121 17.70 -1.16 15.59
C ALA A 121 18.67 -0.21 16.32
N THR A 122 19.54 0.45 15.55
CA THR A 122 20.61 1.31 16.09
C THR A 122 20.20 2.78 16.01
N GLN A 123 20.28 3.49 17.13
CA GLN A 123 20.03 4.93 17.18
C GLN A 123 21.06 5.68 16.32
N GLY A 124 20.62 6.73 15.63
CA GLY A 124 21.49 7.56 14.79
C GLY A 124 21.82 6.99 13.41
N ILE A 125 21.35 5.78 13.07
CA ILE A 125 21.44 5.22 11.71
C ILE A 125 20.19 5.57 10.89
N GLY A 126 20.35 5.71 9.58
CA GLY A 126 19.25 5.98 8.66
C GLY A 126 18.70 7.38 8.80
N ILE A 127 19.55 8.35 9.10
CA ILE A 127 19.21 9.77 9.04
C ILE A 127 19.29 10.19 7.57
N PRO A 128 18.22 10.75 6.97
CA PRO A 128 18.26 11.25 5.60
C PRO A 128 19.34 12.33 5.43
N THR A 129 20.17 12.21 4.40
CA THR A 129 21.25 13.16 4.07
C THR A 129 21.02 13.89 2.74
N GLY A 130 20.04 13.45 1.95
CA GLY A 130 19.71 14.04 0.65
C GLY A 130 19.14 12.99 -0.30
N SER A 131 19.41 13.20 -1.60
CA SER A 131 19.03 12.27 -2.66
C SER A 131 20.06 12.28 -3.78
N SER A 132 20.22 11.15 -4.46
CA SER A 132 21.04 11.01 -5.68
C SER A 132 20.26 10.21 -6.72
N ASN A 133 20.14 10.72 -7.95
CA ASN A 133 19.37 10.07 -9.02
C ASN A 133 17.96 9.63 -8.61
N ASN A 134 17.25 10.48 -7.87
CA ASN A 134 15.91 10.22 -7.33
C ASN A 134 15.83 9.08 -6.28
N ILE A 135 16.96 8.65 -5.73
CA ILE A 135 17.03 7.69 -4.61
C ILE A 135 17.45 8.45 -3.36
N ILE A 136 16.74 8.28 -2.25
CA ILE A 136 17.10 8.92 -0.99
C ILE A 136 18.44 8.37 -0.49
N THR A 137 19.26 9.24 0.06
CA THR A 137 20.50 8.85 0.74
C THR A 137 20.38 9.08 2.23
N THR A 138 21.07 8.25 3.00
CA THR A 138 21.17 8.32 4.45
C THR A 138 22.64 8.38 4.88
N ASN A 139 22.87 8.55 6.17
CA ASN A 139 24.20 8.47 6.79
C ASN A 139 24.74 7.02 6.95
N ASP A 140 24.06 6.00 6.42
CA ASP A 140 24.46 4.60 6.49
C ASP A 140 24.62 3.95 5.11
N ALA A 141 25.77 3.32 4.89
CA ALA A 141 26.11 2.73 3.59
C ALA A 141 25.29 1.47 3.26
N GLY A 142 24.95 0.65 4.28
CA GLY A 142 24.15 -0.56 4.09
C GLY A 142 22.71 -0.23 3.68
N LEU A 143 22.09 0.74 4.36
CA LEU A 143 20.78 1.26 3.99
C LEU A 143 20.80 1.91 2.61
N ASN A 144 21.84 2.66 2.27
CA ASN A 144 21.97 3.23 0.92
C ASN A 144 22.02 2.15 -0.17
N GLN A 145 22.69 1.02 0.08
CA GLN A 145 22.70 -0.11 -0.84
C GLN A 145 21.30 -0.73 -0.99
N ILE A 146 20.54 -0.86 0.10
CA ILE A 146 19.15 -1.33 0.05
C ILE A 146 18.30 -0.33 -0.75
N PHE A 147 18.41 0.96 -0.47
CA PHE A 147 17.62 2.00 -1.15
C PHE A 147 17.92 2.04 -2.65
N GLN A 148 19.17 1.81 -3.05
CA GLN A 148 19.56 1.65 -4.44
C GLN A 148 18.94 0.41 -5.07
N ASN A 149 19.05 -0.76 -4.43
CA ASN A 149 18.52 -2.02 -4.95
C ASN A 149 17.00 -1.98 -5.16
N TYR A 150 16.27 -1.24 -4.32
CA TYR A 150 14.81 -1.15 -4.35
C TYR A 150 14.28 0.18 -4.88
N ASN A 151 15.14 1.06 -5.41
CA ASN A 151 14.77 2.38 -5.94
C ASN A 151 13.92 3.22 -4.96
N VAL A 152 14.33 3.26 -3.69
CA VAL A 152 13.61 3.99 -2.63
C VAL A 152 13.78 5.49 -2.84
N PHE A 153 12.73 6.14 -3.32
CA PHE A 153 12.70 7.58 -3.61
C PHE A 153 12.09 8.44 -2.50
N TYR A 154 11.46 7.82 -1.50
CA TYR A 154 10.91 8.50 -0.33
C TYR A 154 11.21 7.71 0.94
N TYR A 155 11.73 8.41 1.95
CA TYR A 155 12.01 7.84 3.26
C TYR A 155 11.94 8.94 4.32
N THR A 156 11.26 8.64 5.42
CA THR A 156 11.12 9.55 6.55
C THR A 156 11.21 8.77 7.86
N GLN A 157 11.72 9.42 8.89
CA GLN A 157 11.73 8.86 10.23
C GLN A 157 10.42 9.18 10.92
N ALA A 158 9.70 8.16 11.40
CA ALA A 158 8.44 8.34 12.11
C ALA A 158 8.59 9.14 13.41
N TYR A 159 9.76 9.05 14.07
CA TYR A 159 10.06 9.73 15.33
C TYR A 159 11.46 10.37 15.30
N PRO A 160 11.68 11.47 14.56
CA PRO A 160 13.00 12.08 14.41
C PRO A 160 13.60 12.57 15.75
N SER A 161 12.74 12.97 16.69
CA SER A 161 13.15 13.46 18.02
C SER A 161 13.74 12.36 18.92
N ALA A 162 13.50 11.08 18.64
CA ALA A 162 14.04 9.95 19.39
C ALA A 162 15.56 9.76 19.19
N ILE A 163 16.20 10.59 18.36
CA ILE A 163 17.65 10.56 18.07
C ILE A 163 18.44 11.46 19.03
N SER A 164 17.78 12.26 19.88
CA SER A 164 18.48 13.03 20.92
C SER A 164 18.98 12.13 22.05
N PRO A 165 20.29 12.14 22.38
CA PRO A 165 20.78 11.67 23.66
C PRO A 165 20.53 12.79 24.68
N SER A 166 19.31 12.92 25.16
CA SER A 166 19.06 13.64 26.41
C SER A 166 18.50 12.64 27.42
N PHE A 167 18.96 12.75 28.67
CA PHE A 167 18.80 11.84 29.82
C PHE A 167 19.82 10.66 29.78
N VAL A 168 20.94 10.62 30.51
CA VAL A 168 21.23 11.06 31.89
C VAL A 168 22.74 11.35 32.04
N THR A 169 23.12 12.61 32.23
CA THR A 169 24.27 12.98 33.06
C THR A 169 23.73 14.01 34.05
N LEU A 170 23.15 13.52 35.15
CA LEU A 170 22.92 14.35 36.33
C LEU A 170 24.16 14.20 37.21
N LEU A 171 24.72 15.37 37.54
CA LEU A 171 25.77 15.61 38.53
C LEU A 171 25.52 14.89 39.86
#